data_AF-A0A9C7PJ92-F1
#
_entry.id   AF-A0A9C7PJ92-F1
#
_cell.length_a   1.000
_cell.length_b   1.000
_cell.length_c   1.000
_cell.angle_alpha   90.00
_cell.angle_beta   90.00
_cell.angle_gamma   90.00
#
_symmetry.space_group_name_H-M   'P 1'
#
loop_
_entity.id
_entity.type
_entity.pdbx_description
1 polymer ?
#
loop_
_entity_poly.entity_id
_entity_poly.type
_entity_poly.pdbx_seq_one_letter_code
_entity_poly.pdbx_strand_id
1 'polypeptide(L)'
;MADCDGKSPIPVCDQGMSAAITSTDQLVFAGSLDGNLNVYDSLSGEILWSFDTFGDFESVSGDTALGGSIESDGPVLYKGHVLINSGYQFGARMPGNALMVFSLPPEADLARSTRDE
;
A
#
# COMPACT_ATOMS: atom_id res chain seq x y z
N MET A 1 2.17 -13.78 10.24
CA MET A 1 2.59 -13.36 11.60
C MET A 1 3.88 -12.52 11.59
N ALA A 2 4.67 -12.50 10.50
CA ALA A 2 5.86 -11.64 10.38
C ALA A 2 5.52 -10.17 10.08
N ASP A 3 4.40 -9.87 9.40
CA ASP A 3 4.14 -8.52 8.87
C ASP A 3 3.79 -7.46 9.94
N CYS A 4 3.57 -7.88 11.19
CA CYS A 4 3.37 -7.00 12.34
C CYS A 4 4.60 -6.91 13.26
N ASP A 5 5.69 -7.60 12.93
CA ASP A 5 6.93 -7.50 13.71
C ASP A 5 7.49 -6.07 13.61
N GLY A 6 7.78 -5.47 14.76
CA GLY A 6 8.20 -4.06 14.83
C GLY A 6 7.05 -3.03 14.75
N LYS A 7 5.82 -3.48 14.47
CA LYS A 7 4.60 -2.65 14.46
C LYS A 7 3.79 -2.77 15.76
N SER A 8 4.27 -3.53 16.74
CA SER A 8 3.64 -3.74 18.06
C SER A 8 4.49 -3.09 19.17
N PRO A 9 3.90 -2.44 20.21
CA PRO A 9 2.50 -2.41 20.60
C PRO A 9 1.76 -1.15 20.09
N ILE A 10 2.08 -0.71 18.87
CA ILE A 10 1.34 0.36 18.18
C ILE A 10 -0.11 -0.12 18.03
N PRO A 11 -1.12 0.77 18.11
CA PRO A 11 -2.53 0.40 17.98
C PRO A 11 -2.80 -0.72 16.96
N VAL A 12 -3.47 -1.79 17.41
CA VAL A 12 -3.87 -3.04 16.73
C VAL A 12 -3.39 -3.20 15.27
N CYS A 13 -2.30 -3.95 15.11
CA CYS A 13 -1.83 -4.46 13.81
C CYS A 13 -2.50 -5.81 13.49
N ASP A 14 -3.12 -5.91 12.32
CA ASP A 14 -3.86 -7.09 11.84
C ASP A 14 -3.84 -7.12 10.30
N GLN A 15 -3.89 -8.31 9.71
CA GLN A 15 -3.84 -8.47 8.24
C GLN A 15 -5.22 -8.34 7.58
N GLY A 16 -6.26 -8.00 8.34
CA GLY A 16 -7.60 -7.80 7.83
C GLY A 16 -7.66 -6.69 6.80
N MET A 17 -8.47 -6.91 5.77
CA MET A 17 -8.71 -5.97 4.69
C MET A 17 -10.06 -5.30 4.96
N SER A 18 -10.04 -4.09 5.53
CA SER A 18 -11.25 -3.32 5.85
C SER A 18 -11.47 -2.11 4.93
N ALA A 19 -10.43 -1.63 4.27
CA ALA A 19 -10.59 -0.62 3.22
C ALA A 19 -11.33 -1.20 2.02
N ALA A 20 -12.00 -0.34 1.24
CA ALA A 20 -12.59 -0.75 -0.02
C ALA A 20 -11.52 -1.37 -0.96
N ILE A 21 -11.90 -2.41 -1.70
CA ILE A 21 -11.04 -3.04 -2.69
C ILE A 21 -11.30 -2.39 -4.04
N THR A 22 -10.24 -2.19 -4.83
CA THR A 22 -10.36 -1.78 -6.23
C THR A 22 -9.82 -2.87 -7.13
N SER A 23 -10.56 -3.20 -8.19
CA SER A 23 -10.17 -4.25 -9.14
C SER A 23 -10.19 -3.76 -10.58
N THR A 24 -9.38 -4.43 -11.39
CA THR A 24 -9.44 -4.45 -12.85
C THR A 24 -9.72 -5.88 -13.31
N ASP A 25 -9.76 -6.12 -14.62
CA ASP A 25 -9.93 -7.48 -15.17
C ASP A 25 -8.78 -8.44 -14.81
N GLN A 26 -7.62 -7.92 -14.43
CA GLN A 26 -6.41 -8.73 -14.19
C GLN A 26 -5.86 -8.58 -12.77
N LEU A 27 -6.11 -7.47 -12.09
CA LEU A 27 -5.47 -7.12 -10.83
C LEU A 27 -6.49 -6.73 -9.76
N VAL A 28 -6.20 -7.09 -8.52
CA VAL A 28 -6.95 -6.65 -7.34
C VAL A 28 -6.01 -5.86 -6.44
N PHE A 29 -6.37 -4.64 -6.10
CA PHE A 29 -5.61 -3.74 -5.23
C PHE A 29 -6.31 -3.64 -3.89
N ALA A 30 -5.57 -3.87 -2.81
CA ALA A 30 -6.14 -3.78 -1.49
C ALA A 30 -5.12 -3.40 -0.43
N GLY A 31 -5.54 -2.49 0.45
CA GLY A 31 -4.81 -2.17 1.66
C GLY A 31 -5.29 -3.01 2.85
N SER A 32 -4.37 -3.30 3.77
CA SER A 32 -4.65 -4.01 5.01
C SER A 32 -4.37 -3.14 6.23
N LEU A 33 -4.93 -3.57 7.36
CA LEU A 33 -4.84 -2.86 8.64
C LEU A 33 -3.42 -2.87 9.23
N ASP A 34 -2.53 -3.75 8.77
CA ASP A 34 -1.10 -3.78 9.08
C ASP A 34 -0.28 -2.78 8.23
N GLY A 35 -0.95 -1.98 7.38
CA GLY A 35 -0.34 -0.97 6.54
C GLY A 35 0.26 -1.50 5.24
N ASN A 36 0.03 -2.76 4.86
CA ASN A 36 0.46 -3.25 3.55
C ASN A 36 -0.53 -2.82 2.44
N LEU A 37 0.00 -2.37 1.30
CA LEU A 37 -0.73 -2.31 0.05
C LEU A 37 -0.33 -3.52 -0.80
N ASN A 38 -1.27 -4.40 -1.08
CA ASN A 38 -1.07 -5.61 -1.85
C ASN A 38 -1.78 -5.53 -3.20
N VAL A 39 -1.14 -6.08 -4.23
CA VAL A 39 -1.68 -6.28 -5.56
C VAL A 39 -1.70 -7.77 -5.86
N TYR A 40 -2.88 -8.28 -6.14
CA TYR A 40 -3.12 -9.70 -6.39
C TYR A 40 -3.44 -9.95 -7.86
N ASP A 41 -3.09 -11.14 -8.35
CA ASP A 41 -3.67 -11.68 -9.56
C ASP A 41 -5.17 -11.94 -9.32
N SER A 42 -6.01 -11.43 -10.21
CA SER A 42 -7.48 -11.52 -10.06
C SER A 42 -8.05 -12.93 -10.21
N LEU A 43 -7.31 -13.87 -10.81
CA LEU A 43 -7.76 -15.24 -11.06
C LEU A 43 -7.25 -16.21 -9.99
N SER A 44 -5.95 -16.17 -9.69
CA SER A 44 -5.31 -17.07 -8.73
C SER A 44 -5.39 -16.56 -7.29
N GLY A 45 -5.50 -15.25 -7.10
CA GLY A 45 -5.39 -14.61 -5.79
C GLY A 45 -3.96 -14.56 -5.25
N GLU A 46 -2.95 -14.89 -6.06
CA GLU A 46 -1.54 -14.77 -5.67
C GLU A 46 -1.13 -13.29 -5.56
N ILE A 47 -0.31 -12.96 -4.56
CA ILE A 47 0.26 -11.62 -4.44
C ILE A 47 1.33 -11.45 -5.52
N LEU A 48 1.09 -10.51 -6.44
CA LEU A 48 2.02 -10.14 -7.51
C LEU A 48 2.99 -9.03 -7.05
N TRP A 49 2.52 -8.14 -6.17
CA TRP A 49 3.32 -7.06 -5.62
C TRP A 49 2.78 -6.64 -4.25
N SER A 50 3.68 -6.19 -3.37
CA SER A 50 3.33 -5.69 -2.05
C SER A 50 4.27 -4.54 -1.67
N PHE A 51 3.75 -3.59 -0.90
CA PHE A 51 4.54 -2.52 -0.31
C PHE A 51 4.06 -2.23 1.11
N ASP A 52 5.02 -2.20 2.04
CA ASP A 52 4.77 -1.81 3.42
C ASP A 52 4.69 -0.29 3.52
N THR A 53 3.48 0.23 3.73
CA THR A 53 3.25 1.68 3.88
C THR A 53 3.47 2.15 5.31
N PHE A 54 3.80 1.28 6.27
CA PHE A 54 4.00 1.68 7.66
C PHE A 54 5.37 2.34 7.87
N GLY A 55 5.39 3.51 8.53
CA GLY A 55 6.62 4.21 8.93
C GLY A 55 6.73 5.63 8.41
N ASP A 56 7.93 6.21 8.53
CA ASP A 56 8.21 7.59 8.13
C ASP A 56 8.67 7.67 6.68
N PHE A 57 8.08 8.61 5.92
CA PHE A 57 8.40 8.89 4.53
C PHE A 57 8.69 10.38 4.33
N GLU A 58 9.69 10.70 3.51
CA GLU A 58 9.86 12.07 3.02
C GLU A 58 8.80 12.36 1.96
N SER A 59 7.99 13.40 2.17
CA SER A 59 6.95 13.80 1.23
C SER A 59 7.49 14.74 0.15
N VAL A 60 6.69 14.98 -0.90
CA VAL A 60 7.04 15.90 -1.99
C VAL A 60 7.21 17.37 -1.55
N SER A 61 6.67 17.76 -0.39
CA SER A 61 6.92 19.09 0.18
C SER A 61 8.22 19.17 0.99
N GLY A 62 8.89 18.04 1.22
CA GLY A 62 10.05 17.92 2.10
C GLY A 62 9.72 17.67 3.57
N ASP A 63 8.43 17.70 3.95
CA ASP A 63 7.99 17.35 5.31
C ASP A 63 7.88 15.82 5.48
N THR A 64 7.94 15.34 6.71
CA THR A 64 7.71 13.92 7.02
C THR A 64 6.22 13.57 6.96
N ALA A 65 5.88 12.52 6.23
CA ALA A 65 4.60 11.85 6.27
C ALA A 65 4.74 10.51 7.02
N LEU A 66 3.78 10.20 7.89
CA LEU A 66 3.71 8.95 8.62
C LEU A 66 2.66 8.05 7.94
N GLY A 67 3.04 6.85 7.56
CA GLY A 67 2.10 5.83 7.11
C GLY A 67 1.70 4.86 8.23
N GLY A 68 0.52 4.26 8.08
CA GLY A 68 -0.13 3.44 9.09
C GLY A 68 -1.16 2.48 8.48
N SER A 69 -2.22 2.19 9.23
CA SER A 69 -3.27 1.27 8.79
C SER A 69 -4.02 1.83 7.58
N ILE A 70 -4.41 0.95 6.66
CA ILE A 70 -5.26 1.33 5.52
C ILE A 70 -6.68 0.83 5.79
N GLU A 71 -7.60 1.77 5.99
CA GLU A 71 -9.01 1.52 6.33
C GLU A 71 -9.91 2.62 5.73
N SER A 72 -11.23 2.39 5.72
CA SER A 72 -12.26 3.22 5.08
C SER A 72 -12.13 3.25 3.56
N ASP A 73 -11.21 4.06 3.05
CA ASP A 73 -11.06 4.31 1.63
C ASP A 73 -10.04 3.35 1.02
N GLY A 74 -10.37 2.87 -0.17
CA GLY A 74 -9.55 1.92 -0.93
C GLY A 74 -8.52 2.57 -1.85
N PRO A 75 -7.68 1.74 -2.51
CA PRO A 75 -6.80 2.23 -3.57
C PRO A 75 -7.61 2.86 -4.71
N VAL A 76 -7.19 4.02 -5.20
CA VAL A 76 -7.82 4.69 -6.36
C VAL A 76 -6.91 4.56 -7.57
N LEU A 77 -7.46 4.08 -8.69
CA LEU A 77 -6.75 3.98 -9.95
C LEU A 77 -7.07 5.20 -10.82
N TYR A 78 -6.05 5.94 -11.26
CA TYR A 78 -6.23 7.08 -12.15
C TYR A 78 -5.04 7.29 -13.07
N LYS A 79 -5.27 7.27 -14.39
CA LYS A 79 -4.25 7.53 -15.43
C LYS A 79 -2.93 6.79 -15.19
N GLY A 80 -3.00 5.48 -14.92
CA GLY A 80 -1.81 4.65 -14.68
C GLY A 80 -1.16 4.79 -13.30
N HIS A 81 -1.79 5.51 -12.37
CA HIS A 81 -1.34 5.66 -11.00
C HIS A 81 -2.26 4.89 -10.04
N VAL A 82 -1.67 4.41 -8.95
CA VAL A 82 -2.37 3.89 -7.77
C VAL A 82 -2.19 4.91 -6.65
N LEU A 83 -3.30 5.42 -6.13
CA LEU A 83 -3.31 6.35 -5.01
C LEU A 83 -3.88 5.64 -3.78
N ILE A 84 -3.24 5.80 -2.62
CA ILE A 84 -3.75 5.23 -1.36
C ILE A 84 -3.46 6.14 -0.18
N ASN A 85 -4.43 6.30 0.71
CA ASN A 85 -4.22 6.93 2.01
C ASN A 85 -3.75 5.88 3.02
N SER A 86 -2.60 6.12 3.63
CA SER A 86 -2.00 5.29 4.67
C SER A 86 -2.03 6.02 6.00
N GLY A 87 -2.73 5.43 6.96
CA GLY A 87 -3.00 6.02 8.26
C GLY A 87 -4.49 6.20 8.51
N TYR A 88 -4.98 5.51 9.53
CA TYR A 88 -6.36 5.62 10.00
C TYR A 88 -6.33 5.29 11.49
N GLN A 89 -6.62 6.23 12.38
CA GLN A 89 -6.41 6.04 13.83
C GLN A 89 -7.65 5.46 14.54
N PHE A 90 -8.83 5.54 13.91
CA PHE A 90 -10.07 5.15 14.56
C PHE A 90 -10.06 3.67 14.92
N GLY A 91 -10.64 3.30 16.08
CA GLY A 91 -10.66 1.90 16.52
C GLY A 91 -9.30 1.34 16.99
N ALA A 92 -8.38 2.22 17.42
CA ALA A 92 -7.02 1.84 17.80
C ALA A 92 -6.26 1.15 16.66
N ARG A 93 -6.34 1.74 15.47
CA ARG A 93 -5.52 1.40 14.30
C ARG A 93 -4.28 2.31 14.21
N MET A 94 -3.29 1.89 13.43
CA MET A 94 -2.03 2.63 13.30
C MET A 94 -2.29 3.98 12.61
N PRO A 95 -2.00 5.11 13.30
CA PRO A 95 -2.23 6.43 12.74
C PRO A 95 -1.29 6.70 11.58
N GLY A 96 -1.63 7.72 10.79
CA GLY A 96 -0.79 8.21 9.71
C GLY A 96 -1.51 9.31 8.95
N ASN A 97 -0.78 9.98 8.08
CA ASN A 97 -1.21 11.08 7.23
C ASN A 97 -0.58 11.00 5.83
N ALA A 98 -0.10 9.83 5.42
CA ALA A 98 0.60 9.65 4.15
C ALA A 98 -0.38 9.36 3.02
N LEU A 99 -0.44 10.26 2.03
CA LEU A 99 -1.01 9.95 0.71
C LEU A 99 0.12 9.46 -0.19
N MET A 100 0.03 8.22 -0.63
CA MET A 100 1.03 7.60 -1.50
C MET A 100 0.52 7.49 -2.94
N VAL A 101 1.43 7.69 -3.90
CA VAL A 101 1.15 7.59 -5.34
C VAL A 101 2.18 6.68 -5.97
N PHE A 102 1.74 5.56 -6.53
CA PHE A 102 2.58 4.59 -7.22
C PHE A 102 2.33 4.63 -8.72
N SER A 103 3.38 4.41 -9.49
CA SER A 103 3.31 4.21 -10.94
C SER A 103 4.38 3.20 -11.34
N LEU A 104 4.21 2.60 -12.51
CA LEU A 104 5.33 1.91 -13.16
C LEU A 104 6.43 2.93 -13.49
N PRO A 105 7.70 2.53 -13.46
CA PRO A 105 8.76 3.36 -13.98
C PRO A 105 8.55 3.59 -15.49
N PRO A 106 9.14 4.66 -16.07
CA PRO A 106 9.09 4.89 -17.51
C PRO A 106 9.53 3.66 -18.31
N GLU A 107 8.94 3.42 -19.48
CA GLU A 107 9.25 2.25 -20.32
C GLU A 107 10.74 2.07 -20.62
N ALA A 108 11.48 3.18 -20.74
CA ALA A 108 12.92 3.18 -20.95
C ALA A 108 13.70 2.50 -19.80
N ASP A 109 13.18 2.57 -18.59
CA ASP A 109 13.77 1.96 -17.40
C ASP A 109 13.31 0.51 -17.23
N LEU A 110 12.07 0.19 -17.63
CA LEU A 110 11.57 -1.19 -17.70
C LEU A 110 12.41 -2.05 -18.66
N ALA A 111 12.74 -1.52 -19.83
CA ALA A 111 13.56 -2.22 -20.83
C ALA A 111 15.03 -2.40 -20.43
N ARG A 112 15.51 -1.66 -19.43
CA ARG A 112 16.85 -1.85 -18.84
C ARG A 112 16.84 -2.94 -17.78
N SER A 113 15.79 -3.00 -16.95
CA SER A 113 15.65 -4.04 -15.93
C SER A 113 15.63 -5.46 -16.50
N THR A 114 15.19 -5.66 -17.75
CA THR A 114 15.16 -6.98 -18.41
C THR A 114 16.49 -7.37 -19.09
N ARG A 115 17.55 -6.56 -18.94
CA ARG A 115 18.87 -6.81 -19.54
C ARG A 115 19.97 -7.12 -18.52
N ASP A 116 19.65 -7.01 -17.23
CA ASP A 116 20.56 -7.26 -16.12
C ASP A 116 20.21 -8.58 -15.38
N GLU A 117 19.94 -9.64 -16.15
CA GLU A 117 19.90 -11.05 -15.70
C GLU A 117 21.00 -11.88 -16.39
#